data_AF-A0A9W6Z775-F1
#
_entry.id   AF-A0A9W6Z775-F1
#
_cell.length_a   1.000
_cell.length_b   1.000
_cell.length_c   1.000
_cell.angle_alpha   90.00
_cell.angle_beta   90.00
_cell.angle_gamma   90.00
#
_symmetry.space_group_name_H-M   'P 1'
#
loop_
_entity.id
_entity.type
_entity.pdbx_description
1 polymer ?
#
loop_
_entity_poly.entity_id
_entity_poly.type
_entity_poly.pdbx_seq_one_letter_code
_entity_poly.pdbx_strand_id
1 'polypeptide(L)'
;MTILIDFLKPNTPVQLLANLIPALVSVLVRNVGNLRMFEKLEGPKRMCLLLTHKPKQNVNPQSWKEVQVKVLEFLFFYLIPETQKPQGSNSATVAKSSGTGVGANGSSDNNLDKSSSASFDGHVRRTMQDKRKILNQYLNVDITEGLINELLESKPFGNMNTEW
;
A
#
# COMPACT_ATOMS: atom_id res chain seq x y z
N MET A 1 -6.83 4.67 -15.94
CA MET A 1 -5.75 4.88 -14.93
C MET A 1 -4.79 5.99 -15.35
N THR A 2 -4.09 5.88 -16.49
CA THR A 2 -3.08 6.85 -16.95
C THR A 2 -3.53 8.31 -16.91
N ILE A 3 -4.71 8.60 -17.49
CA ILE A 3 -5.26 9.96 -17.52
C ILE A 3 -5.44 10.53 -16.10
N LEU A 4 -5.96 9.73 -15.15
CA LEU A 4 -6.13 10.16 -13.76
C LEU A 4 -4.79 10.52 -13.11
N ILE A 5 -3.78 9.70 -13.36
CA ILE A 5 -2.43 9.90 -12.80
C ILE A 5 -1.78 11.15 -13.42
N ASP A 6 -2.05 11.48 -14.68
CA ASP A 6 -1.52 12.66 -15.37
C ASP A 6 -1.98 14.01 -14.80
N PHE A 7 -3.11 14.00 -14.11
CA PHE A 7 -3.59 15.16 -13.35
C PHE A 7 -2.99 15.26 -11.94
N LEU A 8 -2.33 14.24 -11.41
CA LEU A 8 -1.66 14.29 -10.09
C LEU A 8 -0.33 15.04 -10.15
N LYS A 9 -0.38 16.36 -10.33
CA LYS A 9 0.80 17.24 -10.36
C LYS A 9 0.45 18.63 -9.82
N PRO A 10 1.42 19.39 -9.28
CA PRO A 10 1.13 20.66 -8.63
C PRO A 10 0.58 21.76 -9.53
N ASN A 11 0.79 21.64 -10.85
CA ASN A 11 0.26 22.59 -11.82
C ASN A 11 -1.22 22.34 -12.17
N THR A 12 -1.83 21.30 -11.62
CA THR A 12 -3.25 21.00 -11.80
C THR A 12 -4.09 21.89 -10.88
N PRO A 13 -5.25 22.41 -11.33
CA PRO A 13 -6.14 23.20 -10.49
C PRO A 13 -6.48 22.48 -9.17
N VAL A 14 -6.44 23.24 -8.07
CA VAL A 14 -6.64 22.72 -6.70
C VAL A 14 -7.98 22.00 -6.56
N GLN A 15 -9.06 22.58 -7.09
CA GLN A 15 -10.39 21.96 -7.06
C GLN A 15 -10.44 20.61 -7.81
N LEU A 16 -9.70 20.50 -8.91
CA LEU A 16 -9.61 19.24 -9.65
C LEU A 16 -8.85 18.20 -8.84
N LEU A 17 -7.73 18.56 -8.20
CA LEU A 17 -6.98 17.66 -7.33
C LEU A 17 -7.82 17.19 -6.13
N ALA A 18 -8.53 18.11 -5.47
CA ALA A 18 -9.37 17.82 -4.30
C ALA A 18 -10.48 16.81 -4.60
N ASN A 19 -11.02 16.82 -5.83
CA ASN A 19 -12.04 15.87 -6.27
C ASN A 19 -11.45 14.58 -6.88
N LEU A 20 -10.30 14.70 -7.56
CA LEU A 20 -9.64 13.58 -8.23
C LEU A 20 -9.08 12.56 -7.24
N ILE A 21 -8.48 13.02 -6.13
CA ILE A 21 -7.83 12.11 -5.16
C ILE A 21 -8.87 11.15 -4.53
N PRO A 22 -10.03 11.61 -4.00
CA PRO A 22 -11.08 10.71 -3.53
C PRO A 22 -11.69 9.82 -4.64
N ALA A 23 -11.84 10.36 -5.86
CA ALA A 23 -12.31 9.57 -6.99
C ALA A 23 -11.33 8.44 -7.32
N LEU A 24 -10.02 8.71 -7.20
CA LEU A 24 -8.98 7.69 -7.37
C LEU A 24 -9.07 6.62 -6.29
N VAL A 25 -9.30 6.97 -5.02
CA VAL A 25 -9.56 5.97 -3.96
C VAL A 25 -10.69 5.04 -4.39
N SER A 26 -11.80 5.58 -4.90
CA SER A 26 -12.94 4.78 -5.34
C SER A 26 -12.61 3.80 -6.48
N VAL A 27 -11.64 4.11 -7.34
CA VAL A 27 -11.16 3.23 -8.42
C VAL A 27 -10.20 2.15 -7.92
N LEU A 28 -9.52 2.39 -6.78
CA LEU A 28 -8.48 1.52 -6.23
C LEU A 28 -8.99 0.58 -5.12
N VAL A 29 -9.99 1.00 -4.35
CA VAL A 29 -10.58 0.20 -3.26
C VAL A 29 -11.06 -1.14 -3.80
N ARG A 30 -10.62 -2.24 -3.16
CA ARG A 30 -10.96 -3.63 -3.53
C ARG A 30 -10.63 -4.01 -4.98
N ASN A 31 -9.68 -3.30 -5.61
CA ASN A 31 -9.20 -3.63 -6.95
C ASN A 31 -7.67 -3.63 -6.97
N VAL A 32 -7.09 -4.78 -6.62
CA VAL A 32 -5.64 -4.97 -6.54
C VAL A 32 -4.98 -4.74 -7.92
N GLY A 33 -5.63 -5.15 -9.01
CA GLY A 33 -5.12 -4.92 -10.37
C GLY A 33 -4.92 -3.44 -10.69
N ASN A 34 -5.92 -2.61 -10.38
CA ASN A 34 -5.83 -1.15 -10.52
C ASN A 34 -4.76 -0.56 -9.60
N LEU A 35 -4.61 -1.07 -8.38
CA LEU A 35 -3.60 -0.62 -7.43
C LEU A 35 -2.17 -0.92 -7.91
N ARG A 36 -1.94 -2.12 -8.44
CA ARG A 36 -0.67 -2.49 -9.07
C ARG A 36 -0.37 -1.64 -10.31
N MET A 37 -1.39 -1.35 -11.13
CA MET A 37 -1.26 -0.44 -12.27
C MET A 37 -0.90 0.99 -11.82
N PHE A 38 -1.54 1.48 -10.75
CA PHE A 38 -1.25 2.79 -10.17
C PHE A 38 0.21 2.90 -9.71
N GLU A 39 0.74 1.88 -9.03
CA GLU A 39 2.15 1.86 -8.62
C GLU A 39 3.12 1.77 -9.80
N LYS A 40 2.80 0.96 -10.82
CA LYS A 40 3.60 0.84 -12.05
C LYS A 40 3.72 2.19 -12.79
N LEU A 41 2.69 3.02 -12.70
CA LEU A 41 2.63 4.35 -13.30
C LEU A 41 3.20 5.46 -12.37
N GLU A 42 4.01 5.09 -11.38
CA GLU A 42 4.59 5.99 -10.37
C GLU A 42 3.54 6.82 -9.60
N GLY A 43 2.33 6.28 -9.43
CA GLY A 43 1.27 6.92 -8.66
C GLY A 43 1.68 7.37 -7.24
N PRO A 44 2.37 6.51 -6.45
CA PRO A 44 2.85 6.89 -5.12
C PRO A 44 3.78 8.10 -5.14
N LYS A 45 4.72 8.16 -6.09
CA LYS A 45 5.64 9.30 -6.28
C LYS A 45 4.87 10.60 -6.48
N ARG A 46 3.81 10.58 -7.30
CA ARG A 46 2.99 11.76 -7.57
C ARG A 46 2.23 12.23 -6.33
N MET A 47 1.71 11.30 -5.52
CA MET A 47 1.08 11.63 -4.23
C MET A 47 2.08 12.26 -3.26
N CYS A 48 3.25 11.64 -3.09
CA CYS A 48 4.31 12.17 -2.24
C CYS A 48 4.78 13.57 -2.68
N LEU A 49 4.85 13.80 -4.00
CA LEU A 49 5.17 15.10 -4.57
C LEU A 49 4.10 16.14 -4.24
N LEU A 50 2.81 15.81 -4.35
CA LEU A 50 1.72 16.71 -3.95
C LEU A 50 1.74 17.03 -2.46
N LEU A 51 2.08 16.05 -1.60
CA LEU A 51 2.17 16.24 -0.16
C LEU A 51 3.26 17.26 0.23
N THR A 52 4.44 17.12 -0.39
CA THR A 52 5.64 17.89 -0.03
C THR A 52 5.78 19.20 -0.81
N HIS A 53 5.00 19.38 -1.89
CA HIS A 53 5.06 20.58 -2.70
C HIS A 53 4.62 21.82 -1.91
N LYS A 54 5.43 22.88 -2.03
CA LYS A 54 5.11 24.21 -1.51
C LYS A 54 4.43 25.02 -2.61
N PRO A 55 3.16 25.45 -2.43
CA PRO A 55 2.43 26.18 -3.44
C PRO A 55 3.13 27.53 -3.73
N LYS A 56 3.04 27.97 -4.99
CA LYS A 56 3.53 29.29 -5.42
C LYS A 56 2.75 30.41 -4.70
N GLN A 57 3.37 31.58 -4.55
CA GLN A 57 2.78 32.73 -3.84
C GLN A 57 1.39 33.16 -4.35
N ASN A 58 1.04 32.84 -5.60
CA ASN A 58 -0.24 33.18 -6.22
C ASN A 58 -1.36 32.16 -5.94
N VAL A 59 -1.07 31.04 -5.27
CA VAL A 59 -2.07 30.04 -4.87
C VAL A 59 -2.44 30.28 -3.42
N ASN A 60 -3.74 30.33 -3.12
CA ASN A 60 -4.22 30.49 -1.75
C ASN A 60 -3.69 29.31 -0.88
N PRO A 61 -2.86 29.55 0.15
CA PRO A 61 -2.28 28.49 0.96
C PRO A 61 -3.32 27.59 1.62
N GLN A 62 -4.49 28.13 1.98
CA GLN A 62 -5.56 27.37 2.61
C GLN A 62 -6.16 26.33 1.65
N SER A 63 -6.27 26.67 0.37
CA SER A 63 -6.79 25.75 -0.64
C SER A 63 -5.82 24.59 -0.93
N TRP A 64 -4.50 24.84 -0.82
CA TRP A 64 -3.51 23.78 -0.98
C TRP A 64 -3.49 22.81 0.20
N LYS A 65 -3.71 23.30 1.42
CA LYS A 65 -3.83 22.45 2.61
C LYS A 65 -4.94 21.42 2.47
N GLU A 66 -6.06 21.77 1.83
CA GLU A 66 -7.15 20.82 1.54
C GLU A 66 -6.65 19.64 0.69
N VAL A 67 -5.89 19.92 -0.37
CA VAL A 67 -5.27 18.88 -1.20
C VAL A 67 -4.31 18.02 -0.39
N GLN A 68 -3.48 18.63 0.47
CA GLN A 68 -2.55 17.89 1.33
C GLN A 68 -3.28 16.95 2.29
N VAL A 69 -4.41 17.38 2.87
CA VAL A 69 -5.26 16.51 3.70
C VAL A 69 -5.79 15.33 2.89
N LYS A 70 -6.28 15.56 1.67
CA LYS A 70 -6.74 14.46 0.79
C LYS A 70 -5.62 13.52 0.37
N VAL A 71 -4.41 14.03 0.17
CA VAL A 71 -3.22 13.19 -0.07
C VAL A 71 -2.88 12.35 1.17
N LEU A 72 -2.94 12.92 2.38
CA LEU A 72 -2.71 12.18 3.63
C LEU A 72 -3.74 11.05 3.80
N GLU A 73 -5.03 11.34 3.64
CA GLU A 73 -6.10 10.34 3.65
C GLU A 73 -5.82 9.22 2.63
N PHE A 74 -5.39 9.58 1.41
CA PHE A 74 -5.01 8.62 0.39
C PHE A 74 -3.81 7.76 0.81
N LEU A 75 -2.77 8.34 1.40
CA LEU A 75 -1.58 7.60 1.83
C LEU A 75 -1.90 6.65 2.99
N PHE A 76 -2.78 7.05 3.91
CA PHE A 76 -3.30 6.16 4.95
C PHE A 76 -4.08 5.01 4.34
N PHE A 77 -4.98 5.28 3.38
CA PHE A 77 -5.66 4.24 2.60
C PHE A 77 -4.67 3.31 1.90
N TYR A 78 -3.66 3.87 1.23
CA TYR A 78 -2.66 3.10 0.50
C TYR A 78 -1.92 2.14 1.43
N LEU A 79 -1.51 2.60 2.62
CA LEU A 79 -0.76 1.81 3.60
C LEU A 79 -1.54 0.63 4.23
N ILE A 80 -2.87 0.58 4.08
CA ILE A 80 -3.68 -0.57 4.52
C ILE A 80 -3.16 -1.86 3.84
N PRO A 81 -2.85 -2.93 4.59
CA PRO A 81 -2.38 -4.19 4.00
C PRO A 81 -3.48 -4.85 3.14
N GLU A 82 -3.08 -5.47 2.03
CA GLU A 82 -4.00 -6.19 1.13
C GLU A 82 -4.18 -7.67 1.48
N THR A 83 -3.37 -8.17 2.41
CA THR A 83 -3.39 -9.54 2.91
C THR A 83 -3.52 -9.51 4.41
N GLN A 84 -4.32 -10.42 4.98
CA GLN A 84 -4.13 -10.79 6.36
C GLN A 84 -2.74 -11.43 6.50
N LYS A 85 -2.05 -11.16 7.62
CA LYS A 85 -1.01 -12.09 8.06
C LYS A 85 -1.70 -13.45 8.16
N PRO A 86 -1.12 -14.58 7.71
CA PRO A 86 -1.61 -15.86 8.17
C PRO A 86 -1.45 -15.83 9.69
N GLN A 87 -2.54 -15.56 10.41
CA GLN A 87 -2.62 -15.91 11.81
C GLN A 87 -2.27 -17.37 11.83
N GLY A 88 -1.14 -17.69 12.49
CA GLY A 88 -0.53 -19.01 12.45
C GLY A 88 -1.64 -20.04 12.46
N SER A 89 -1.78 -20.74 11.34
CA SER A 89 -2.47 -22.00 11.36
C SER A 89 -1.69 -22.78 12.40
N ASN A 90 -2.24 -22.86 13.61
CA ASN A 90 -2.04 -23.98 14.49
C ASN A 90 -2.58 -25.17 13.68
N SER A 91 -1.78 -25.61 12.72
CA SER A 91 -1.85 -26.93 12.15
C SER A 91 -1.35 -27.82 13.27
N ALA A 92 -2.23 -27.98 14.28
CA ALA A 92 -2.14 -29.04 15.25
C ALA A 92 -2.25 -30.31 14.43
N THR A 93 -1.08 -30.77 14.00
CA THR A 93 -0.68 -32.14 13.75
C THR A 93 -1.80 -33.12 14.07
N VAL A 94 -2.55 -33.52 13.04
CA VAL A 94 -3.26 -34.80 13.07
C VAL A 94 -2.14 -35.84 13.13
N ALA A 95 -1.83 -36.29 14.35
CA ALA A 95 -0.90 -37.36 14.62
C ALA A 95 -1.42 -38.64 13.96
N LYS A 96 -0.93 -38.93 12.75
CA LYS A 96 -1.11 -40.22 12.10
C LYS A 96 -0.02 -41.14 12.63
N SER A 97 -0.41 -42.04 13.51
CA SER A 97 0.45 -43.02 14.14
C SER A 97 1.00 -44.04 13.12
N SER A 98 2.32 -44.21 13.22
CA SER A 98 3.10 -45.46 13.07
C SER A 98 2.99 -46.27 11.76
N GLY A 99 4.05 -46.20 10.94
CA GLY A 99 4.35 -47.11 9.84
C GLY A 99 5.77 -46.94 9.29
N THR A 100 6.74 -47.58 9.96
CA THR A 100 7.95 -48.24 9.42
C THR A 100 8.87 -47.52 8.40
N GLY A 101 10.01 -47.01 8.89
CA GLY A 101 11.36 -47.44 8.50
C GLY A 101 12.00 -47.05 7.13
N VAL A 102 13.14 -46.35 7.25
CA VAL A 102 14.39 -46.42 6.44
C VAL A 102 14.50 -45.55 5.18
N GLY A 103 15.48 -44.62 5.16
CA GLY A 103 16.24 -44.30 3.95
C GLY A 103 16.65 -42.83 3.68
N ALA A 104 17.91 -42.51 4.01
CA ALA A 104 18.89 -41.73 3.23
C ALA A 104 18.72 -40.22 2.88
N ASN A 105 19.73 -39.47 3.34
CA ASN A 105 20.41 -38.29 2.77
C ASN A 105 19.93 -37.73 1.42
N GLY A 106 19.72 -36.41 1.42
CA GLY A 106 19.73 -35.58 0.22
C GLY A 106 19.76 -34.09 0.57
N SER A 107 20.95 -33.49 0.54
CA SER A 107 21.16 -32.05 0.57
C SER A 107 20.43 -31.38 -0.59
N SER A 108 19.67 -30.32 -0.32
CA SER A 108 19.32 -29.31 -1.32
C SER A 108 19.02 -28.00 -0.63
N ASP A 109 19.97 -27.07 -0.76
CA ASP A 109 19.73 -25.64 -0.74
C ASP A 109 18.48 -25.31 -1.54
N ASN A 110 17.52 -24.64 -0.90
CA ASN A 110 16.57 -23.78 -1.60
C ASN A 110 16.07 -22.72 -0.62
N ASN A 111 16.91 -21.71 -0.45
CA ASN A 111 16.54 -20.41 0.09
C ASN A 111 15.66 -19.71 -0.96
N LEU A 112 14.38 -20.06 -1.02
CA LEU A 112 13.34 -19.39 -1.81
C LEU A 112 12.34 -18.76 -0.86
N ASP A 113 12.83 -17.77 -0.13
CA ASP A 113 12.01 -16.83 0.63
C ASP A 113 11.35 -15.85 -0.36
N LYS A 114 10.33 -16.34 -1.07
CA LYS A 114 9.53 -15.55 -2.01
C LYS A 114 8.08 -16.02 -1.97
N SER A 115 7.48 -16.04 -0.79
CA SER A 115 6.04 -16.24 -0.63
C SER A 115 5.25 -14.97 -0.98
N SER A 116 5.49 -14.39 -2.16
CA SER A 116 4.45 -13.59 -2.80
C SER A 116 3.47 -14.59 -3.42
N SER A 117 2.60 -15.17 -2.59
CA SER A 117 1.52 -16.02 -3.08
C SER A 117 0.64 -15.17 -3.99
N ALA A 118 0.76 -15.40 -5.30
CA ALA A 118 -0.17 -14.84 -6.26
C ALA A 118 -1.57 -15.27 -5.81
N SER A 119 -2.44 -14.29 -5.57
CA SER A 119 -3.80 -14.57 -5.13
C SER A 119 -4.60 -15.18 -6.29
N PHE A 120 -5.80 -15.71 -5.99
CA PHE A 120 -6.64 -16.39 -6.99
C PHE A 120 -6.97 -15.51 -8.22
N ASP A 121 -6.91 -14.19 -8.05
CA ASP A 121 -7.08 -13.18 -9.11
C ASP A 121 -5.81 -12.91 -9.93
N GLY A 122 -4.71 -13.64 -9.69
CA GLY A 122 -3.43 -13.48 -10.38
C GLY A 122 -2.66 -12.22 -10.00
N HIS A 123 -3.12 -11.45 -9.00
CA HIS A 123 -2.46 -10.24 -8.56
C HIS A 123 -1.58 -10.47 -7.33
N VAL A 124 -0.37 -9.91 -7.36
CA VAL A 124 0.52 -9.87 -6.20
C VAL A 124 -0.07 -8.91 -5.20
N ARG A 125 -0.30 -9.38 -3.98
CA ARG A 125 -0.77 -8.56 -2.87
C ARG A 125 0.41 -8.04 -2.04
N ARG A 126 0.26 -6.86 -1.44
CA ARG A 126 1.31 -6.19 -0.67
C ARG A 126 0.92 -5.96 0.78
N THR A 127 1.88 -6.21 1.66
CA THR A 127 1.79 -5.86 3.08
C THR A 127 2.01 -4.36 3.29
N MET A 128 1.66 -3.84 4.47
CA MET A 128 2.01 -2.46 4.86
C MET A 128 3.52 -2.22 4.77
N GLN A 129 4.36 -3.21 5.10
CA GLN A 129 5.81 -3.09 5.03
C GLN A 129 6.32 -2.96 3.58
N ASP A 130 5.72 -3.66 2.63
CA ASP A 130 6.07 -3.51 1.21
C ASP A 130 5.69 -2.11 0.70
N LYS A 131 4.52 -1.61 1.11
CA LYS A 131 4.04 -0.28 0.75
C LYS A 131 4.86 0.83 1.37
N ARG A 132 5.27 0.67 2.63
CA ARG A 132 6.25 1.52 3.32
C ARG A 132 7.54 1.64 2.52
N LYS A 133 8.12 0.51 2.07
CA LYS A 133 9.35 0.52 1.27
C LYS A 133 9.20 1.34 -0.01
N ILE A 134 8.01 1.32 -0.63
CA ILE A 134 7.72 2.13 -1.82
C ILE A 134 7.65 3.61 -1.47
N LEU A 135 6.95 3.98 -0.38
CA LEU A 135 6.88 5.39 0.03
C LEU A 135 8.26 5.95 0.41
N ASN A 136 9.11 5.15 1.03
CA ASN A 136 10.50 5.53 1.35
C ASN A 136 11.38 5.82 0.13
N GLN A 137 10.94 5.48 -1.09
CA GLN A 137 11.63 5.89 -2.32
C GLN A 137 11.35 7.36 -2.68
N TYR A 138 10.30 7.96 -2.11
CA TYR A 138 9.78 9.28 -2.50
C TYR A 138 9.62 10.24 -1.32
N LEU A 139 9.58 9.73 -0.09
CA LEU A 139 9.52 10.49 1.16
C LEU A 139 10.72 10.14 2.04
N ASN A 140 11.13 11.11 2.86
CA ASN A 140 12.08 10.86 3.93
C ASN A 140 11.52 9.81 4.89
N VAL A 141 12.40 8.93 5.39
CA VAL A 141 12.02 7.80 6.26
C VAL A 141 11.23 8.30 7.47
N ASP A 142 11.67 9.40 8.11
CA ASP A 142 10.99 9.96 9.29
C ASP A 142 9.53 10.37 9.01
N ILE A 143 9.24 10.89 7.81
CA ILE A 143 7.87 11.25 7.40
C ILE A 143 7.04 9.99 7.22
N THR A 144 7.60 8.98 6.56
CA THR A 144 6.92 7.70 6.35
C THR A 144 6.65 6.98 7.67
N GLU A 145 7.61 6.99 8.61
CA GLU A 145 7.39 6.44 9.96
C GLU A 145 6.30 7.21 10.71
N GLY A 146 6.32 8.54 10.64
CA GLY A 146 5.27 9.38 11.21
C GLY A 146 3.88 9.00 10.69
N LEU A 147 3.75 8.79 9.38
CA LEU A 147 2.49 8.34 8.76
C LEU A 147 2.05 6.97 9.28
N ILE A 148 2.98 6.02 9.42
CA ILE A 148 2.65 4.67 9.88
C ILE A 148 2.27 4.67 11.37
N ASN A 149 3.01 5.40 12.20
CA ASN A 149 2.73 5.51 13.62
C ASN A 149 1.35 6.14 13.85
N GLU A 150 1.06 7.25 13.15
CA GLU A 150 -0.25 7.90 13.21
C GLU A 150 -1.37 6.96 12.78
N LEU A 151 -1.17 6.21 11.69
CA LEU A 151 -2.14 5.24 11.19
C LEU A 151 -2.42 4.11 12.20
N LEU A 152 -1.38 3.60 12.88
CA LEU A 152 -1.49 2.53 13.88
C LEU A 152 -2.09 3.00 15.20
N GLU A 153 -1.81 4.25 15.60
CA GLU A 153 -2.30 4.85 16.84
C GLU A 153 -3.77 5.29 16.72
N SER A 154 -4.08 6.10 15.69
CA SER A 154 -5.42 6.66 15.51
C SER A 154 -6.45 5.64 15.01
N LYS A 155 -6.00 4.52 14.40
CA LYS A 155 -6.84 3.44 13.84
C LYS A 155 -8.07 3.98 13.09
N PRO A 156 -7.88 4.89 12.10
CA PRO A 156 -8.99 5.58 11.44
C PRO A 156 -9.88 4.61 10.62
N PHE A 157 -9.35 3.43 10.31
CA PHE A 157 -10.06 2.34 9.62
C PHE A 157 -10.30 1.12 10.54
N GLY A 158 -10.26 1.30 11.86
CA GLY A 158 -10.39 0.21 12.82
C GLY A 158 -9.17 -0.70 12.88
N ASN A 159 -9.39 -2.01 13.05
CA ASN A 159 -8.30 -2.98 13.28
C ASN A 159 -7.48 -3.36 12.03
N MET A 160 -7.69 -2.71 10.88
CA MET A 160 -7.02 -3.00 9.58
C MET A 160 -7.06 -4.47 9.16
N ASN A 161 -8.02 -5.25 9.69
CA ASN A 161 -8.29 -6.63 9.31
C ASN A 161 -9.12 -6.69 8.02
N THR A 162 -8.68 -5.98 6.98
CA THR A 162 -9.38 -5.92 5.69
C THR A 162 -8.70 -6.86 4.70
N GLU A 163 -9.47 -7.81 4.17
CA GLU A 163 -9.10 -8.56 2.97
C GLU A 163 -9.60 -7.81 1.75
N TRP A 164 -8.73 -7.59 0.77
CA TRP A 164 -9.08 -6.93 -0.50
C TRP A 164 -9.20 -7.90 -1.65
#